data_AF-A0A9Q9F3Q3-F1
#
_entry.id   AF-A0A9Q9F3Q3-F1
#
_cell.length_a   1.000
_cell.length_b   1.000
_cell.length_c   1.000
_cell.angle_alpha   90.00
_cell.angle_beta   90.00
_cell.angle_gamma   90.00
#
_symmetry.space_group_name_H-M   'P 1'
#
loop_
_entity.id
_entity.type
_entity.pdbx_description
1 polymer ?
#
loop_
_entity_poly.entity_id
_entity_poly.type
_entity_poly.pdbx_seq_one_letter_code
_entity_poly.pdbx_strand_id
1 'polypeptide(L)'
;MFKILVIIFAFLASEAYAVDPVIVNCVETPEIYNVQNKPRHFYVSNNLRRKTGSPITAKGELIYIIGKVTDRNCVPIANMNVSIWQANTYGIYQSSVGNDKVSPNNNKYDEHFSGSGITTTDNLGNYSFITVMPGKYSDRLPHISFMLQHPDFLVFYTEMFFEGYNNTADPVLSHMVSPNSRKLLVSQYTVNDMGIKVYRFNITLGEKSIYKTK
;
A
#
# COMPACT_ATOMS: atom_id res chain seq x y z
N MET A 1 -59.04 -18.83 -20.35
CA MET A 1 -57.91 -18.42 -21.23
C MET A 1 -57.01 -17.50 -20.42
N PHE A 2 -56.02 -18.04 -19.70
CA PHE A 2 -55.06 -17.27 -18.90
C PHE A 2 -53.71 -17.30 -19.63
N LYS A 3 -53.24 -16.14 -20.12
CA LYS A 3 -51.91 -16.00 -20.73
C LYS A 3 -50.89 -15.81 -19.60
N ILE A 4 -49.99 -16.78 -19.43
CA ILE A 4 -48.82 -16.66 -18.56
C ILE A 4 -47.76 -15.85 -19.32
N LEU A 5 -47.44 -14.68 -18.80
CA LEU A 5 -46.38 -13.80 -19.28
C LEU A 5 -45.04 -14.36 -18.74
N VAL A 6 -44.23 -14.93 -19.62
CA VAL A 6 -42.86 -15.36 -19.29
C VAL A 6 -41.96 -14.13 -19.29
N ILE A 7 -41.57 -13.67 -18.09
CA ILE A 7 -40.57 -12.61 -17.93
C ILE A 7 -39.19 -13.29 -18.03
N ILE A 8 -38.51 -13.05 -19.15
CA ILE A 8 -37.12 -13.46 -19.34
C ILE A 8 -36.26 -12.52 -18.48
N PHE A 9 -35.73 -13.04 -17.37
CA PHE A 9 -34.66 -12.38 -16.63
C PHE A 9 -33.40 -12.40 -17.49
N ALA A 10 -33.08 -11.26 -18.10
CA ALA A 10 -31.76 -11.05 -18.69
C ALA A 10 -30.72 -11.05 -17.55
N PHE A 11 -29.90 -12.09 -17.50
CA PHE A 11 -28.67 -12.07 -16.71
C PHE A 11 -27.79 -10.94 -17.26
N LEU A 12 -27.72 -9.84 -16.53
CA LEU A 12 -26.68 -8.83 -16.72
C LEU A 12 -25.35 -9.53 -16.40
N ALA A 13 -24.52 -9.71 -17.43
CA ALA A 13 -23.17 -10.19 -17.28
C ALA A 13 -22.44 -9.30 -16.27
N SER A 14 -21.87 -9.92 -15.23
CA SER A 14 -21.04 -9.22 -14.26
C SER A 14 -19.92 -8.50 -15.00
N GLU A 15 -19.72 -7.22 -14.70
CA GLU A 15 -18.59 -6.45 -15.18
C GLU A 15 -17.31 -7.27 -15.02
N ALA A 16 -16.64 -7.52 -16.14
CA ALA A 16 -15.33 -8.14 -16.12
C ALA A 16 -14.43 -7.25 -15.25
N TYR A 17 -14.04 -7.76 -14.08
CA TYR A 17 -13.04 -7.12 -13.23
C TYR A 17 -11.86 -6.73 -14.12
N ALA A 18 -11.59 -5.43 -14.24
CA ALA A 18 -10.38 -4.95 -14.90
C ALA A 18 -9.20 -5.62 -14.19
N VAL A 19 -8.62 -6.64 -14.83
CA VAL A 19 -7.54 -7.42 -14.24
C VAL A 19 -6.38 -6.45 -14.04
N ASP A 20 -5.84 -6.42 -12.82
CA ASP A 20 -4.72 -5.55 -12.49
C ASP A 20 -3.56 -5.82 -13.48
N PRO A 21 -3.18 -4.84 -14.31
CA PRO A 21 -2.15 -5.04 -15.34
C PRO A 21 -0.78 -5.38 -14.73
N VAL A 22 -0.56 -5.09 -13.44
CA VAL A 22 0.61 -5.54 -12.69
C VAL A 22 0.63 -7.07 -12.56
N ILE A 23 -0.52 -7.71 -12.35
CA ILE A 23 -0.60 -9.18 -12.18
C ILE A 23 -0.42 -9.93 -13.50
N VAL A 24 -0.93 -9.40 -14.62
CA VAL A 24 -0.97 -10.15 -15.89
C VAL A 24 0.38 -10.14 -16.61
N ASN A 25 1.10 -9.02 -16.51
CA ASN A 25 2.34 -8.84 -17.26
C ASN A 25 3.58 -8.71 -16.37
N CYS A 26 3.40 -8.78 -15.04
CA CYS A 26 4.48 -8.65 -14.05
C CYS A 26 5.39 -7.47 -14.38
N VAL A 27 4.73 -6.34 -14.65
CA VAL A 27 5.40 -5.08 -14.93
C VAL A 27 6.13 -4.68 -13.66
N GLU A 28 7.44 -4.45 -13.79
CA GLU A 28 8.28 -4.06 -12.66
C GLU A 28 7.73 -2.81 -11.98
N THR A 29 7.62 -2.88 -10.65
CA THR A 29 7.14 -1.76 -9.85
C THR A 29 8.23 -0.70 -9.79
N PRO A 30 7.93 0.58 -10.08
CA PRO A 30 8.92 1.64 -9.96
C PRO A 30 9.50 1.74 -8.55
N GLU A 31 10.84 1.76 -8.47
CA GLU A 31 11.57 2.01 -7.24
C GLU A 31 11.52 3.51 -6.90
N ILE A 32 11.27 3.85 -5.64
CA ILE A 32 11.48 5.20 -5.11
C ILE A 32 12.58 5.10 -4.07
N TYR A 33 13.78 5.57 -4.43
CA TYR A 33 14.92 5.61 -3.55
C TYR A 33 14.86 6.82 -2.60
N ASN A 34 15.59 6.77 -1.48
CA ASN A 34 15.63 7.83 -0.45
C ASN A 34 14.27 8.18 0.18
N VAL A 35 13.46 7.16 0.48
CA VAL A 35 12.14 7.34 1.08
C VAL A 35 12.24 8.04 2.45
N GLN A 36 11.43 9.07 2.63
CA GLN A 36 11.47 9.96 3.79
C GLN A 36 10.81 9.33 5.03
N ASN A 37 11.10 9.88 6.22
CA ASN A 37 10.42 9.55 7.48
C ASN A 37 10.44 8.06 7.88
N LYS A 38 11.40 7.29 7.35
CA LYS A 38 11.59 5.89 7.74
C LYS A 38 11.85 5.79 9.25
N PRO A 39 11.09 5.00 10.01
CA PRO A 39 11.33 4.82 11.43
C PRO A 39 12.60 4.01 11.67
N ARG A 40 13.26 4.23 12.81
CA ARG A 40 14.43 3.43 13.24
C ARG A 40 14.04 2.01 13.60
N HIS A 41 12.85 1.84 14.17
CA HIS A 41 12.28 0.56 14.57
C HIS A 41 10.86 0.47 14.03
N PHE A 42 10.53 -0.68 13.45
CA PHE A 42 9.18 -0.99 12.99
C PHE A 42 8.47 -1.81 14.06
N TYR A 43 7.16 -1.62 14.17
CA TYR A 43 6.33 -2.54 14.97
C TYR A 43 6.19 -3.88 14.24
N VAL A 44 6.40 -4.98 14.96
CA VAL A 44 6.22 -6.35 14.43
C VAL A 44 4.73 -6.72 14.45
N SER A 45 3.96 -6.02 13.62
CA SER A 45 2.51 -6.16 13.47
C SER A 45 2.10 -5.66 12.10
N ASN A 46 1.10 -6.29 11.49
CA ASN A 46 0.46 -5.78 10.28
C ASN A 46 -0.74 -4.85 10.57
N ASN A 47 -1.04 -4.59 11.84
CA ASN A 47 -2.10 -3.69 12.26
C ASN A 47 -1.50 -2.38 12.81
N LEU A 48 -1.55 -1.33 12.00
CA LEU A 48 -1.09 0.01 12.35
C LEU A 48 -2.17 0.82 13.09
N ARG A 49 -3.44 0.43 12.93
CA ARG A 49 -4.57 1.13 13.55
C ARG A 49 -4.56 1.06 15.08
N ARG A 50 -3.78 0.16 15.68
CA ARG A 50 -3.59 0.10 17.13
C ARG A 50 -2.21 -0.41 17.48
N LYS A 51 -1.71 0.00 18.64
CA LYS A 51 -0.53 -0.59 19.27
C LYS A 51 -0.81 -2.02 19.74
N THR A 52 0.20 -2.88 19.69
CA THR A 52 0.13 -4.25 20.20
C THR A 52 -0.32 -4.25 21.66
N GLY A 53 -1.34 -5.05 21.98
CA GLY A 53 -1.91 -5.15 23.33
C GLY A 53 -2.88 -4.03 23.71
N SER A 54 -3.11 -3.02 22.86
CA SER A 54 -4.08 -1.95 23.12
C SER A 54 -5.46 -2.27 22.53
N PRO A 55 -6.57 -2.05 23.27
CA PRO A 55 -7.92 -2.10 22.71
C PRO A 55 -8.29 -0.82 21.95
N ILE A 56 -7.54 0.27 22.13
CA ILE A 56 -7.86 1.59 21.59
C ILE A 56 -7.30 1.70 20.16
N THR A 57 -8.15 2.14 19.24
CA THR A 57 -7.80 2.35 17.84
C THR A 57 -7.53 3.81 17.52
N ALA A 58 -6.57 4.07 16.64
CA ALA A 58 -6.32 5.35 16.01
C ALA A 58 -7.56 5.89 15.27
N LYS A 59 -7.62 7.21 15.19
CA LYS A 59 -8.57 8.00 14.41
C LYS A 59 -8.26 7.92 12.92
N GLY A 60 -9.28 8.19 12.12
CA GLY A 60 -9.20 8.19 10.66
C GLY A 60 -10.06 7.09 10.03
N GLU A 61 -10.18 7.14 8.72
CA GLU A 61 -10.88 6.13 7.93
C GLU A 61 -10.10 4.81 7.99
N LEU A 62 -10.75 3.73 8.45
CA LEU A 62 -10.18 2.38 8.40
C LEU A 62 -10.04 1.94 6.94
N ILE A 63 -8.85 1.47 6.58
CA ILE A 63 -8.59 0.87 5.27
C ILE A 63 -7.81 -0.44 5.42
N TYR A 64 -7.99 -1.34 4.47
CA TYR A 64 -7.14 -2.52 4.30
C TYR A 64 -6.24 -2.33 3.09
N ILE A 65 -4.98 -2.73 3.24
CA ILE A 65 -4.05 -2.84 2.13
C ILE A 65 -3.78 -4.32 1.92
N ILE A 66 -3.96 -4.80 0.70
CA ILE A 66 -3.62 -6.17 0.30
C ILE A 66 -2.74 -6.12 -0.93
N GLY A 67 -1.90 -7.13 -1.11
CA GLY A 67 -1.10 -7.22 -2.32
C GLY A 67 -0.41 -8.56 -2.44
N LYS A 68 0.24 -8.75 -3.59
CA LYS A 68 1.10 -9.88 -3.87
C LYS A 68 2.47 -9.36 -4.31
N VAL A 69 3.52 -10.03 -3.84
CA VAL A 69 4.90 -9.82 -4.31
C VAL A 69 5.27 -10.92 -5.30
N THR A 70 5.71 -10.54 -6.49
CA THR A 70 6.18 -11.45 -7.54
C THR A 70 7.54 -11.05 -8.08
N ASP A 71 8.24 -11.96 -8.75
CA ASP A 71 9.35 -11.62 -9.64
C ASP A 71 8.84 -11.22 -11.04
N ARG A 72 9.74 -10.83 -11.94
CA ARG A 72 9.42 -10.48 -13.33
C ARG A 72 8.83 -11.61 -14.18
N ASN A 73 8.92 -12.86 -13.72
CA ASN A 73 8.35 -14.03 -14.39
C ASN A 73 7.00 -14.42 -13.79
N CYS A 74 6.40 -13.54 -12.98
CA CYS A 74 5.14 -13.78 -12.28
C CYS A 74 5.21 -14.89 -11.22
N VAL A 75 6.41 -15.26 -10.77
CA VAL A 75 6.59 -16.22 -9.69
C VAL A 75 6.37 -15.52 -8.35
N PRO A 76 5.43 -15.98 -7.50
CA PRO A 76 5.22 -15.41 -6.19
C PRO A 76 6.45 -15.58 -5.28
N ILE A 77 6.77 -14.54 -4.50
CA ILE A 77 7.92 -14.55 -3.58
C ILE A 77 7.39 -14.72 -2.15
N ALA A 78 7.62 -15.90 -1.57
CA ALA A 78 7.29 -16.22 -0.19
C ALA A 78 8.35 -15.69 0.79
N ASN A 79 8.01 -15.57 2.08
CA ASN A 79 8.93 -15.19 3.16
C ASN A 79 9.62 -13.82 2.97
N MET A 80 9.07 -12.94 2.12
CA MET A 80 9.52 -11.56 1.97
C MET A 80 8.97 -10.73 3.13
N ASN A 81 9.86 -10.05 3.86
CA ASN A 81 9.44 -9.07 4.85
C ASN A 81 9.01 -7.79 4.13
N VAL A 82 7.73 -7.47 4.23
CA VAL A 82 7.13 -6.23 3.75
C VAL A 82 6.95 -5.31 4.94
N SER A 83 7.67 -4.20 4.95
CA SER A 83 7.58 -3.17 5.98
C SER A 83 6.92 -1.94 5.41
N ILE A 84 5.98 -1.36 6.14
CA ILE A 84 5.34 -0.10 5.75
C ILE A 84 5.48 0.96 6.83
N TRP A 85 5.49 2.22 6.41
CA TRP A 85 5.32 3.37 7.30
C TRP A 85 4.57 4.48 6.59
N GLN A 86 3.84 5.28 7.36
CA GLN A 86 3.02 6.36 6.83
C GLN A 86 2.75 7.42 7.90
N ALA A 87 2.27 8.58 7.45
CA ALA A 87 1.61 9.53 8.32
C ALA A 87 0.28 8.99 8.87
N ASN A 88 -0.14 9.51 10.02
CA ASN A 88 -1.50 9.30 10.52
C ASN A 88 -2.54 10.08 9.68
N THR A 89 -3.83 10.00 10.04
CA THR A 89 -4.92 10.71 9.34
C THR A 89 -4.76 12.24 9.30
N TYR A 90 -3.92 12.81 10.16
CA TYR A 90 -3.62 14.25 10.21
C TYR A 90 -2.36 14.63 9.44
N GLY A 91 -1.72 13.69 8.74
CA GLY A 91 -0.51 13.96 7.98
C GLY A 91 0.75 14.06 8.84
N ILE A 92 0.77 13.47 10.03
CA ILE A 92 1.92 13.53 10.94
C ILE A 92 2.59 12.15 11.03
N TYR A 93 3.91 12.11 10.79
CA TYR A 93 4.73 10.91 10.92
C TYR A 93 5.18 10.70 12.36
N GLN A 94 5.23 9.44 12.81
CA GLN A 94 5.75 9.10 14.14
C GLN A 94 7.20 9.59 14.34
N SER A 95 8.03 9.52 13.29
CA SER A 95 9.42 9.98 13.30
C SER A 95 9.58 11.50 13.48
N SER A 96 8.50 12.27 13.30
CA SER A 96 8.50 13.73 13.47
C SER A 96 8.05 14.18 14.87
N VAL A 97 7.55 13.27 15.70
CA VAL A 97 7.12 13.56 17.08
C VAL A 97 8.32 14.03 17.89
N GLY A 98 8.18 15.19 18.56
CA GLY A 98 9.26 15.83 19.30
C GLY A 98 10.28 16.60 18.45
N ASN A 99 10.03 16.73 17.13
CA ASN A 99 10.85 17.54 16.24
C ASN A 99 10.03 18.69 15.60
N ASP A 100 9.97 19.83 16.30
CA ASP A 100 9.19 21.02 15.92
C ASP A 100 9.61 21.61 14.56
N LYS A 101 10.81 21.29 14.08
CA LYS A 101 11.31 21.76 12.77
C LYS A 101 10.70 21.02 11.58
N VAL A 102 10.16 19.82 11.80
CA VAL A 102 9.66 18.94 10.72
C VAL A 102 8.15 19.08 10.53
N SER A 103 7.41 19.34 11.62
CA SER A 103 5.98 19.65 11.52
C SER A 103 5.55 20.56 12.67
N PRO A 104 5.08 21.79 12.42
CA PRO A 104 4.60 22.70 13.46
C PRO A 104 3.32 22.19 14.17
N ASN A 105 2.77 21.05 13.74
CA ASN A 105 1.62 20.37 14.35
C ASN A 105 1.98 19.02 15.00
N ASN A 106 3.26 18.71 15.26
CA ASN A 106 3.70 17.43 15.83
C ASN A 106 2.95 17.00 17.12
N ASN A 107 2.48 17.97 17.93
CA ASN A 107 1.65 17.75 19.12
C ASN A 107 0.26 17.16 18.83
N LYS A 108 -0.13 16.98 17.56
CA LYS A 108 -1.41 16.38 17.13
C LYS A 108 -1.24 14.94 16.65
N TYR A 109 -0.08 14.30 16.88
CA TYR A 109 0.07 12.89 16.55
C TYR A 109 -0.90 12.03 17.36
N ASP A 110 -1.67 11.18 16.68
CA ASP A 110 -2.49 10.16 17.31
C ASP A 110 -1.61 9.10 17.98
N GLU A 111 -1.54 9.13 19.31
CA GLU A 111 -0.72 8.21 20.10
C GLU A 111 -1.15 6.74 20.02
N HIS A 112 -2.35 6.44 19.52
CA HIS A 112 -2.83 5.07 19.33
C HIS A 112 -2.43 4.51 17.95
N PHE A 113 -2.03 5.38 17.02
CA PHE A 113 -1.51 4.96 15.72
C PHE A 113 -0.07 4.46 15.85
N SER A 114 0.22 3.30 15.26
CA SER A 114 1.57 2.73 15.29
C SER A 114 2.51 3.41 14.29
N GLY A 115 2.00 4.01 13.21
CA GLY A 115 2.83 4.70 12.20
C GLY A 115 3.64 3.77 11.29
N SER A 116 3.91 2.54 11.70
CA SER A 116 4.65 1.54 10.93
C SER A 116 4.25 0.11 11.31
N GLY A 117 4.54 -0.83 10.41
CA GLY A 117 4.28 -2.25 10.62
C GLY A 117 5.11 -3.15 9.71
N ILE A 118 5.16 -4.43 10.04
CA ILE A 118 5.80 -5.48 9.25
C ILE A 118 4.81 -6.64 9.07
N THR A 119 4.80 -7.21 7.88
CA THR A 119 4.21 -8.51 7.60
C THR A 119 5.15 -9.33 6.73
N THR A 120 4.97 -10.65 6.71
CA THR A 120 5.76 -11.57 5.87
C THR A 120 4.84 -12.19 4.83
N THR A 121 5.30 -12.26 3.58
CA THR A 121 4.49 -12.84 2.50
C THR A 121 4.27 -14.34 2.71
N ASP A 122 3.05 -14.80 2.41
CA ASP A 122 2.71 -16.23 2.42
C ASP A 122 3.32 -16.99 1.23
N ASN A 123 3.06 -18.30 1.15
CA ASN A 123 3.56 -19.16 0.06
C ASN A 123 3.03 -18.77 -1.34
N LEU A 124 2.00 -17.93 -1.42
CA LEU A 124 1.43 -17.39 -2.65
C LEU A 124 1.86 -15.94 -2.90
N GLY A 125 2.83 -15.44 -2.11
CA GLY A 125 3.37 -14.09 -2.18
C GLY A 125 2.45 -13.02 -1.61
N ASN A 126 1.34 -13.37 -0.95
CA ASN A 126 0.37 -12.38 -0.48
C ASN A 126 0.83 -11.71 0.81
N TYR A 127 0.48 -10.43 0.95
CA TYR A 127 0.64 -9.66 2.18
C TYR A 127 -0.62 -8.83 2.45
N SER A 128 -0.79 -8.42 3.71
CA SER A 128 -1.90 -7.53 4.10
C SER A 128 -1.57 -6.68 5.30
N PHE A 129 -2.20 -5.50 5.37
CA PHE A 129 -2.14 -4.56 6.49
C PHE A 129 -3.52 -4.01 6.84
N ILE A 130 -3.69 -3.68 8.12
CA ILE A 130 -4.82 -2.92 8.65
C ILE A 130 -4.28 -1.55 9.07
N THR A 131 -4.78 -0.48 8.49
CA THR A 131 -4.29 0.88 8.78
C THR A 131 -5.42 1.90 8.69
N VAL A 132 -5.05 3.18 8.78
CA VAL A 132 -5.95 4.31 8.52
C VAL A 132 -5.50 5.05 7.27
N MET A 133 -6.44 5.69 6.58
CA MET A 133 -6.14 6.56 5.44
C MET A 133 -5.16 7.67 5.89
N PRO A 134 -3.96 7.78 5.27
CA PRO A 134 -3.01 8.81 5.65
C PRO A 134 -3.52 10.20 5.25
N GLY A 135 -3.24 11.19 6.09
CA GLY A 135 -3.42 12.59 5.73
C GLY A 135 -2.31 13.09 4.81
N LYS A 136 -2.53 14.25 4.20
CA LYS A 136 -1.51 14.97 3.42
C LYS A 136 -0.36 15.39 4.34
N TYR A 137 0.89 15.15 3.94
CA TYR A 137 2.09 15.54 4.69
C TYR A 137 2.86 16.61 3.90
N SER A 138 2.96 17.83 4.43
CA SER A 138 3.56 18.97 3.71
C SER A 138 2.86 19.16 2.34
N ASP A 139 3.63 19.07 1.25
CA ASP A 139 3.23 19.09 -0.15
C ASP A 139 2.95 17.70 -0.72
N ARG A 140 3.32 16.63 -0.02
CA ARG A 140 3.09 15.23 -0.41
C ARG A 140 1.62 14.85 -0.26
N LEU A 141 1.05 14.22 -1.29
CA LEU A 141 -0.30 13.63 -1.23
C LEU A 141 -0.33 12.43 -0.27
N PRO A 142 -1.51 11.94 0.17
CA PRO A 142 -1.61 10.69 0.91
C PRO A 142 -0.82 9.56 0.22
N HIS A 143 0.11 8.95 0.96
CA HIS A 143 0.94 7.86 0.48
C HIS A 143 1.33 6.94 1.64
N ILE A 144 1.72 5.71 1.29
CA ILE A 144 2.32 4.74 2.20
C ILE A 144 3.67 4.33 1.62
N SER A 145 4.72 4.42 2.42
CA SER A 145 6.05 4.00 2.04
C SER A 145 6.25 2.50 2.31
N PHE A 146 6.96 1.83 1.40
CA PHE A 146 7.22 0.39 1.44
C PHE A 146 8.73 0.12 1.44
N MET A 147 9.13 -0.90 2.20
CA MET A 147 10.46 -1.52 2.15
C MET A 147 10.29 -3.04 2.12
N LEU A 148 10.89 -3.67 1.12
CA LEU A 148 10.85 -5.11 0.92
C LEU A 148 12.24 -5.69 1.17
N GLN A 149 12.31 -6.74 1.99
CA GLN A 149 13.57 -7.42 2.35
C GLN A 149 13.42 -8.93 2.26
N HIS A 150 14.35 -9.56 1.54
CA HIS A 150 14.45 -11.02 1.40
C HIS A 150 15.93 -11.40 1.19
N PRO A 151 16.41 -12.56 1.67
CA PRO A 151 17.81 -12.95 1.52
C PRO A 151 18.31 -12.96 0.07
N ASP A 152 17.45 -13.33 -0.88
CA ASP A 152 17.82 -13.49 -2.29
C ASP A 152 17.69 -12.23 -3.14
N PHE A 153 17.18 -11.13 -2.59
CA PHE A 153 16.92 -9.87 -3.30
C PHE A 153 17.60 -8.69 -2.61
N LEU A 154 17.99 -7.69 -3.39
CA LEU A 154 18.35 -6.40 -2.79
C LEU A 154 17.13 -5.77 -2.10
N VAL A 155 17.41 -4.95 -1.07
CA VAL A 155 16.36 -4.18 -0.41
C VAL A 155 15.71 -3.25 -1.43
N PHE A 156 14.39 -3.37 -1.56
CA PHE A 156 13.61 -2.59 -2.51
C PHE A 156 12.72 -1.59 -1.78
N TYR A 157 12.64 -0.37 -2.31
CA TYR A 157 11.83 0.71 -1.76
C TYR A 157 10.85 1.25 -2.80
N THR A 158 9.62 1.52 -2.37
CA THR A 158 8.64 2.21 -3.21
C THR A 158 7.63 2.96 -2.34
N GLU A 159 6.69 3.65 -2.96
CA GLU A 159 5.57 4.27 -2.28
C GLU A 159 4.26 3.92 -3.02
N MET A 160 3.22 3.67 -2.26
CA MET A 160 1.86 3.52 -2.74
C MET A 160 1.12 4.85 -2.57
N PHE A 161 0.48 5.30 -3.64
CA PHE A 161 -0.46 6.41 -3.68
C PHE A 161 -1.88 5.88 -3.84
N PHE A 162 -2.86 6.74 -3.61
CA PHE A 162 -4.27 6.37 -3.63
C PHE A 162 -4.99 6.95 -4.84
N GLU A 163 -5.94 6.22 -5.39
CA GLU A 163 -6.87 6.79 -6.37
C GLU A 163 -7.70 7.94 -5.79
N GLY A 164 -8.30 8.75 -6.66
CA GLY A 164 -9.11 9.92 -6.27
C GLY A 164 -8.33 11.20 -5.97
N TYR A 165 -7.00 11.17 -6.06
CA TYR A 165 -6.13 12.34 -5.94
C TYR A 165 -5.49 12.72 -7.27
N ASN A 166 -5.13 14.00 -7.44
CA ASN A 166 -4.29 14.44 -8.56
C ASN A 166 -2.81 14.05 -8.32
N ASN A 167 -2.51 12.75 -8.38
CA ASN A 167 -1.20 12.19 -8.05
C ASN A 167 -0.05 12.79 -8.88
N THR A 168 -0.33 13.34 -10.06
CA THR A 168 0.71 13.99 -10.88
C THR A 168 1.29 15.27 -10.26
N ALA A 169 0.61 15.86 -9.27
CA ALA A 169 1.08 17.02 -8.52
C ALA A 169 1.96 16.65 -7.32
N ASP A 170 2.10 15.37 -6.94
CA ASP A 170 3.02 14.98 -5.87
C ASP A 170 4.47 15.15 -6.34
N PRO A 171 5.32 15.87 -5.59
CA PRO A 171 6.68 16.17 -6.02
C PRO A 171 7.56 14.92 -6.10
N VAL A 172 7.37 13.92 -5.24
CA VAL A 172 8.20 12.71 -5.31
C VAL A 172 7.76 11.83 -6.47
N LEU A 173 6.45 11.60 -6.62
CA LEU A 173 5.95 10.79 -7.73
C LEU A 173 6.28 11.42 -9.09
N SER A 174 6.19 12.74 -9.21
CA SER A 174 6.46 13.46 -10.46
C SER A 174 7.94 13.45 -10.85
N HIS A 175 8.87 13.60 -9.90
CA HIS A 175 10.31 13.64 -10.17
C HIS A 175 10.95 12.27 -10.27
N MET A 176 10.51 11.28 -9.47
CA MET A 176 11.18 9.97 -9.39
C MET A 176 10.64 8.96 -10.39
N VAL A 177 9.39 9.11 -10.86
CA VAL A 177 8.71 8.08 -11.66
C VAL A 177 8.28 8.64 -13.01
N SER A 178 8.64 7.89 -14.06
CA SER A 178 8.29 8.24 -15.44
C SER A 178 6.76 8.36 -15.60
N PRO A 179 6.25 9.32 -16.41
CA PRO A 179 4.81 9.55 -16.54
C PRO A 179 3.98 8.29 -16.83
N ASN A 180 4.51 7.38 -17.66
CA ASN A 180 3.81 6.15 -18.06
C ASN A 180 3.77 5.09 -16.94
N SER A 181 4.69 5.17 -15.97
CA SER A 181 4.80 4.21 -14.87
C SER A 181 4.12 4.67 -13.59
N ARG A 182 3.76 5.96 -13.44
CA ARG A 182 3.15 6.50 -12.21
C ARG A 182 1.87 5.77 -11.80
N LYS A 183 1.07 5.32 -12.76
CA LYS A 183 -0.15 4.54 -12.51
C LYS A 183 0.10 3.23 -11.78
N LEU A 184 1.30 2.65 -11.90
CA LEU A 184 1.70 1.42 -11.19
C LEU A 184 1.86 1.66 -9.69
N LEU A 185 2.04 2.91 -9.27
CA LEU A 185 2.11 3.30 -7.86
C LEU A 185 0.78 3.80 -7.31
N VAL A 186 -0.29 3.87 -8.10
CA VAL A 186 -1.61 4.34 -7.66
C VAL A 186 -2.54 3.16 -7.44
N SER A 187 -2.82 2.86 -6.18
CA SER A 187 -3.70 1.77 -5.79
C SER A 187 -5.17 2.14 -5.93
N GLN A 188 -5.93 1.22 -6.54
CA GLN A 188 -7.40 1.25 -6.58
C GLN A 188 -7.96 0.49 -5.38
N TYR A 189 -9.16 0.85 -4.93
CA TYR A 189 -9.90 0.15 -3.89
C TYR A 189 -11.17 -0.51 -4.40
N THR A 190 -11.53 -1.60 -3.73
CA THR A 190 -12.88 -2.13 -3.69
C THR A 190 -13.47 -1.89 -2.31
N VAL A 191 -14.79 -1.98 -2.17
CA VAL A 191 -15.47 -1.93 -0.87
C VAL A 191 -15.90 -3.35 -0.50
N ASN A 192 -15.55 -3.81 0.71
CA ASN A 192 -15.98 -5.13 1.19
C ASN A 192 -17.39 -5.08 1.80
N ASP A 193 -17.92 -6.24 2.22
CA ASP A 193 -19.27 -6.39 2.78
C ASP A 193 -19.54 -5.54 4.04
N MET A 194 -18.48 -5.06 4.70
CA MET A 194 -18.56 -4.18 5.88
C MET A 194 -18.48 -2.69 5.51
N GLY A 195 -18.42 -2.33 4.23
CA GLY A 195 -18.27 -0.95 3.78
C GLY A 195 -16.84 -0.41 3.89
N ILE A 196 -15.84 -1.27 4.11
CA ILE A 196 -14.43 -0.85 4.30
C ILE A 196 -13.71 -0.86 2.94
N LYS A 197 -12.95 0.20 2.65
CA LYS A 197 -12.09 0.26 1.47
C LYS A 197 -10.91 -0.71 1.60
N VAL A 198 -10.73 -1.52 0.55
CA VAL A 198 -9.64 -2.48 0.41
C VAL A 198 -8.82 -2.09 -0.81
N TYR A 199 -7.66 -1.50 -0.56
CA TYR A 199 -6.71 -1.10 -1.59
C TYR A 199 -5.82 -2.28 -1.99
N ARG A 200 -5.65 -2.49 -3.29
CA ARG A 200 -4.77 -3.52 -3.83
C ARG A 200 -3.47 -2.91 -4.36
N PHE A 201 -2.33 -3.39 -3.87
CA PHE A 201 -1.02 -2.92 -4.31
C PHE A 201 -0.07 -4.09 -4.56
N ASN A 202 -0.03 -4.56 -5.80
CA ASN A 202 0.89 -5.63 -6.19
C ASN A 202 2.27 -5.06 -6.49
N ILE A 203 3.31 -5.81 -6.11
CA ILE A 203 4.69 -5.38 -6.26
C ILE A 203 5.44 -6.45 -7.06
N THR A 204 6.00 -6.05 -8.20
CA THR A 204 6.89 -6.90 -8.98
C THR A 204 8.33 -6.43 -8.81
N LEU A 205 9.18 -7.34 -8.33
CA LEU A 205 10.62 -7.08 -8.19
C LEU A 205 11.37 -7.44 -9.47
N GLY A 206 12.23 -6.53 -9.92
CA GLY A 206 13.16 -6.75 -11.03
C GLY A 206 14.31 -7.70 -10.68
N GLU A 207 15.16 -7.98 -11.67
CA GLU A 207 16.36 -8.78 -11.47
C GLU A 207 17.44 -8.01 -10.73
N LYS A 208 17.43 -8.12 -9.40
CA LYS A 208 18.64 -7.94 -8.59
C LYS A 208 18.73 -9.06 -7.56
N SER A 209 18.87 -10.28 -8.08
CA SER A 209 19.29 -11.43 -7.28
C SER A 209 20.81 -11.36 -7.09
N ILE A 210 21.25 -11.46 -5.84
CA ILE A 210 22.68 -11.58 -5.50
C ILE A 210 23.32 -12.91 -5.99
N TYR A 211 22.53 -13.82 -6.57
CA TYR A 211 22.98 -15.15 -7.01
C TYR A 211 22.94 -15.41 -8.52
N LYS A 212 22.63 -14.42 -9.37
CA LYS A 212 22.73 -14.57 -10.85
C LYS A 212 24.12 -14.24 -11.40
N THR A 213 25.15 -14.78 -10.77
CA THR A 213 26.48 -14.97 -11.37
C THR A 213 27.00 -16.34 -11.00
N LYS A 214 26.51 -17.36 -11.73
CA LYS A 214 27.24 -18.59 -12.03
C LYS A 214 26.62 -19.28 -13.24
#